data_AF-A0A0N0V072-F1
#
_entry.id   AF-A0A0N0V072-F1
#
_cell.length_a   1.000
_cell.length_b   1.000
_cell.length_c   1.000
_cell.angle_alpha   90.00
_cell.angle_beta   90.00
_cell.angle_gamma   90.00
#
_symmetry.space_group_name_H-M   'P 1'
#
loop_
_entity.id
_entity.type
_entity.pdbx_description
1 polymer ?
#
loop_
_entity_poly.entity_id
_entity_poly.type
_entity_poly.pdbx_seq_one_letter_code
_entity_poly.pdbx_strand_id
1 'polypeptide(L)'
;LLTSCPPILNKLYKAKMINRVKSSKGFIYLSIDQPIQKQPISCIEKAHCLQLPSETETITILVEFIRNPNRTFEELSSHLKHKNIFCCAGTIENMFISLDLEKKIPK
;
A
#
# COMPACT_ATOMS: atom_id res chain seq x y z
N LEU A 1 17.59 -7.84 3.95
CA LEU A 1 18.78 -7.07 4.39
C LEU A 1 18.37 -5.62 4.66
N LEU A 2 18.03 -5.30 5.90
CA LEU A 2 17.75 -3.94 6.38
C LEU A 2 19.08 -3.31 6.79
N THR A 3 19.77 -2.66 5.87
CA THR A 3 21.07 -2.06 6.17
C THR A 3 20.89 -0.72 6.89
N SER A 4 21.71 -0.54 7.93
CA SER A 4 21.90 0.70 8.69
C SER A 4 21.97 1.90 7.75
N CYS A 5 21.21 2.96 8.04
CA CYS A 5 21.20 4.21 7.27
C CYS A 5 22.64 4.67 6.97
N PRO A 6 23.05 4.79 5.69
CA PRO A 6 24.33 5.37 5.34
C PRO A 6 24.49 6.74 6.02
N PRO A 7 25.60 7.01 6.74
CA PRO A 7 25.81 8.26 7.47
C PRO A 7 25.62 9.52 6.60
N ILE A 8 25.88 9.40 5.30
CA ILE A 8 25.69 10.46 4.31
C ILE A 8 24.22 10.89 4.17
N LEU A 9 23.27 9.95 4.17
CA LEU A 9 21.84 10.27 4.05
C LEU A 9 21.32 11.01 5.29
N ASN A 10 21.83 10.67 6.48
CA ASN A 10 21.52 11.41 7.70
C ASN A 10 22.11 12.84 7.70
N LYS A 11 23.32 13.02 7.16
CA LYS A 11 23.91 14.36 6.99
C LYS A 11 23.09 15.21 6.01
N LEU A 12 22.73 14.66 4.86
CA LEU A 12 21.93 15.34 3.84
C LEU A 12 20.53 15.71 4.34
N TYR A 13 19.88 14.82 5.11
CA TYR A 13 18.59 15.12 5.74
C TYR A 13 18.70 16.24 6.78
N LYS A 14 19.71 16.19 7.66
CA LYS A 14 19.96 17.28 8.65
C LYS A 14 20.27 18.61 7.97
N ALA A 15 20.92 18.59 6.81
CA ALA A 15 21.21 19.76 5.99
C ALA A 15 20.01 20.25 5.14
N LYS A 16 18.83 19.62 5.27
CA LYS A 16 17.61 19.92 4.48
C LYS A 16 17.82 19.84 2.97
N MET A 17 18.75 19.00 2.51
CA MET A 17 19.00 18.77 1.08
C MET A 17 18.16 17.62 0.51
N ILE A 18 17.60 16.78 1.38
CA ILE A 18 16.69 15.68 1.05
C ILE A 18 15.58 15.61 2.11
N ASN A 19 14.42 15.12 1.72
CA ASN A 19 13.32 14.78 2.61
C ASN A 19 13.37 13.31 3.03
N ARG A 20 12.68 12.96 4.11
CA ARG A 20 12.59 11.60 4.63
C ARG A 20 11.18 11.29 5.10
N VAL A 21 10.63 10.16 4.66
CA VAL A 21 9.33 9.63 5.05
C VAL A 21 9.53 8.30 5.77
N LYS A 22 8.80 8.08 6.86
CA LYS A 22 8.81 6.80 7.59
C LYS A 22 7.85 5.82 6.93
N SER A 23 8.31 4.61 6.67
CA SER A 23 7.54 3.48 6.14
C SER A 23 7.58 2.31 7.13
N SER A 24 6.69 1.32 6.96
CA SER A 24 6.67 0.08 7.76
C SER A 24 8.00 -0.70 7.68
N LYS A 25 8.75 -0.53 6.59
CA LYS A 25 10.04 -1.19 6.34
C LYS A 25 11.27 -0.29 6.59
N GLY A 26 11.10 0.94 7.11
CA GLY A 26 12.22 1.85 7.40
C GLY A 26 11.99 3.28 6.96
N PHE A 27 12.98 3.87 6.28
CA PHE A 27 12.93 5.27 5.82
C PHE A 27 13.07 5.36 4.30
N ILE A 28 12.21 6.14 3.69
CA ILE A 28 12.27 6.50 2.26
C ILE A 28 12.80 7.93 2.17
N TYR A 29 13.86 8.13 1.41
CA TYR A 29 14.46 9.44 1.20
C TYR A 29 14.01 10.01 -0.14
N LEU A 30 13.63 11.28 -0.16
CA LEU A 30 13.06 11.97 -1.31
C LEU A 30 13.90 13.21 -1.63
N SER A 31 13.99 13.61 -2.91
CA SER A 31 14.57 14.90 -3.28
C SER A 31 13.76 16.05 -2.66
N ILE A 32 14.37 17.21 -2.43
CA ILE A 32 13.65 18.42 -2.00
C ILE A 32 12.84 19.07 -3.13
N ASP A 33 13.21 18.83 -4.38
CA ASP A 33 12.54 19.44 -5.53
C ASP A 33 11.15 18.81 -5.71
N GLN A 34 10.12 19.64 -5.49
CA GLN A 34 8.71 19.26 -5.64
C GLN A 34 8.35 18.61 -6.98
N PRO A 35 8.86 19.04 -8.16
CA PRO A 35 8.55 18.36 -9.41
C PRO A 35 9.12 16.92 -9.44
N ILE A 36 10.22 16.67 -8.75
CA ILE A 36 10.89 15.35 -8.68
C ILE A 36 10.25 14.47 -7.59
N GLN A 37 9.60 15.03 -6.56
CA GLN A 37 8.91 14.25 -5.50
C GLN A 37 7.63 13.54 -5.97
N LYS A 38 6.89 14.10 -6.93
CA LYS A 38 5.59 13.55 -7.34
C LYS A 38 5.71 12.20 -8.07
N GLN A 39 6.84 11.95 -8.74
CA GLN A 39 7.10 10.69 -9.45
C GLN A 39 7.33 9.50 -8.50
N PRO A 40 8.26 9.56 -7.51
CA PRO A 40 8.50 8.43 -6.62
C PRO A 40 7.32 8.12 -5.69
N ILE A 41 6.55 9.11 -5.21
CA ILE A 41 5.39 8.86 -4.34
C ILE A 41 4.28 8.11 -5.10
N SER A 42 3.93 8.57 -6.31
CA SER A 42 2.96 7.87 -7.16
C SER A 42 3.45 6.50 -7.61
N CYS A 43 4.77 6.31 -7.80
CA CYS A 43 5.36 5.01 -8.07
C CYS A 43 5.31 4.07 -6.85
N ILE A 44 5.46 4.57 -5.62
CA ILE A 44 5.35 3.76 -4.39
C ILE A 44 3.91 3.31 -4.16
N GLU A 45 2.93 4.19 -4.35
CA GLU A 45 1.52 3.83 -4.28
C GLU A 45 1.17 2.78 -5.36
N LYS A 46 1.67 2.95 -6.59
CA LYS A 46 1.53 1.95 -7.65
C LYS A 46 2.28 0.64 -7.37
N ALA A 47 3.45 0.69 -6.74
CA ALA A 47 4.20 -0.51 -6.38
C ALA A 47 3.50 -1.33 -5.29
N HIS A 48 2.82 -0.67 -4.35
CA HIS A 48 1.96 -1.34 -3.38
C HIS A 48 0.70 -1.97 -4.01
N CYS A 49 0.19 -1.42 -5.11
CA CYS A 49 -0.90 -2.03 -5.90
C CYS A 49 -0.50 -3.33 -6.63
N LEU A 50 0.81 -3.60 -6.79
CA LEU A 50 1.32 -4.76 -7.53
C LEU A 50 1.70 -5.93 -6.62
N GLN A 51 1.68 -5.76 -5.31
CA GLN A 51 1.96 -6.86 -4.38
C GLN A 51 0.65 -7.60 -4.08
N LEU A 52 0.62 -8.91 -4.35
CA LEU A 52 -0.48 -9.76 -3.88
C LEU A 52 -0.56 -9.64 -2.34
N PRO A 53 -1.78 -9.63 -1.77
CA PRO A 53 -1.95 -9.66 -0.33
C PRO A 53 -1.26 -10.91 0.22
N SER A 54 -0.64 -10.80 1.38
CA SER A 54 -0.20 -11.97 2.13
C SER A 54 -1.39 -12.87 2.50
N GLU A 55 -1.12 -14.11 2.92
CA GLU A 55 -2.17 -15.05 3.32
C GLU A 55 -3.05 -14.49 4.46
N THR A 56 -2.44 -13.84 5.45
CA THR A 56 -3.15 -13.19 6.57
C THR A 56 -4.00 -12.00 6.11
N GLU A 57 -3.50 -11.21 5.15
CA GLU A 57 -4.25 -10.10 4.56
C GLU A 57 -5.42 -10.63 3.73
N THR A 58 -5.21 -11.69 2.95
CA THR A 58 -6.25 -12.39 2.18
C THR A 58 -7.39 -12.85 3.09
N ILE A 59 -7.07 -13.54 4.19
CA ILE A 59 -8.08 -13.97 5.17
C ILE A 59 -8.83 -12.76 5.73
N THR A 60 -8.13 -11.67 6.07
CA THR A 60 -8.77 -10.47 6.61
C THR A 60 -9.69 -9.80 5.59
N ILE A 61 -9.28 -9.73 4.33
CA ILE A 61 -10.08 -9.22 3.21
C ILE A 61 -11.37 -10.04 3.07
N LEU A 62 -11.26 -11.38 3.10
CA LEU A 62 -12.41 -12.28 3.02
C LEU A 62 -13.35 -12.14 4.21
N VAL A 63 -12.82 -12.05 5.43
CA VAL A 63 -13.63 -11.84 6.66
C VAL A 63 -14.41 -10.53 6.57
N GLU A 64 -13.78 -9.45 6.13
CA GLU A 64 -14.46 -8.16 5.98
C GLU A 64 -15.48 -8.14 4.84
N PHE A 65 -15.20 -8.87 3.76
CA PHE A 65 -16.16 -9.08 2.69
C PHE A 65 -17.39 -9.86 3.17
N ILE A 66 -17.22 -10.95 3.92
CA ILE A 66 -18.34 -11.74 4.47
C ILE A 66 -19.17 -10.90 5.45
N ARG A 67 -18.53 -10.03 6.25
CA ARG A 67 -19.22 -9.12 7.17
C ARG A 67 -20.04 -8.06 6.46
N ASN A 68 -19.57 -7.59 5.29
CA ASN A 68 -20.20 -6.51 4.53
C ASN A 68 -20.19 -6.84 3.03
N PRO A 69 -20.98 -7.82 2.57
CA PRO A 69 -20.89 -8.35 1.21
C PRO A 69 -21.28 -7.31 0.13
N ASN A 70 -22.05 -6.30 0.52
CA ASN A 70 -22.54 -5.26 -0.39
C ASN A 70 -21.50 -4.18 -0.70
N ARG A 71 -20.36 -4.15 0.00
CA ARG A 71 -19.34 -3.12 -0.24
C ARG A 71 -18.68 -3.31 -1.59
N THR A 72 -18.44 -2.22 -2.31
CA THR A 72 -17.61 -2.26 -3.52
C THR A 72 -16.16 -2.59 -3.18
N PHE A 73 -15.34 -2.96 -4.16
CA PHE A 73 -13.92 -3.24 -3.88
C PHE A 73 -13.16 -1.97 -3.48
N GLU A 74 -13.61 -0.80 -3.94
CA GLU A 74 -13.11 0.51 -3.56
C GLU A 74 -13.43 0.84 -2.10
N GLU A 75 -14.67 0.57 -1.67
CA GLU A 75 -15.10 0.72 -0.28
C GLU A 75 -14.38 -0.24 0.65
N LEU A 76 -14.19 -1.49 0.21
CA LEU A 76 -13.44 -2.51 0.96
C LEU A 76 -11.97 -2.11 1.09
N SER A 77 -11.32 -1.69 -0.01
CA SER A 77 -9.95 -1.17 -0.01
C SER A 77 -9.78 0.01 0.95
N SER A 78 -10.73 0.96 0.93
CA SER A 78 -10.69 2.12 1.82
C SER A 78 -10.88 1.73 3.28
N HIS A 79 -11.77 0.77 3.56
CA HIS A 79 -11.99 0.25 4.91
C HIS A 79 -10.75 -0.46 5.48
N LEU A 80 -10.07 -1.25 4.66
CA LEU A 80 -8.90 -2.03 5.05
C LEU A 80 -7.71 -1.14 5.47
N LYS A 81 -7.63 0.10 4.97
CA LYS A 81 -6.62 1.08 5.41
C LYS A 81 -6.70 1.37 6.90
N HIS A 82 -7.91 1.39 7.48
CA HIS A 82 -8.08 1.56 8.94
C HIS A 82 -7.52 0.39 9.74
N LYS A 83 -7.32 -0.77 9.11
CA LYS A 83 -6.72 -1.98 9.69
C LYS A 83 -5.25 -2.14 9.32
N ASN A 84 -4.60 -1.09 8.81
CA ASN A 84 -3.22 -1.09 8.30
C ASN A 84 -2.97 -2.02 7.10
N ILE A 85 -4.03 -2.40 6.37
CA ILE A 85 -3.91 -3.19 5.13
C ILE A 85 -4.06 -2.24 3.94
N PHE A 86 -3.00 -2.17 3.13
CA PHE A 86 -2.92 -1.24 2.00
C PHE A 86 -2.96 -2.02 0.67
N CYS A 87 -4.17 -2.37 0.24
CA CYS A 87 -4.42 -3.01 -1.05
C CYS A 87 -5.34 -2.12 -1.89
N CYS A 88 -5.12 -2.01 -3.20
CA CYS A 88 -6.05 -1.30 -4.07
C CYS A 88 -7.22 -2.21 -4.50
N ALA A 89 -8.31 -1.59 -4.98
CA ALA A 89 -9.49 -2.32 -5.43
C ALA A 89 -9.14 -3.38 -6.50
N GLY A 90 -8.28 -3.04 -7.46
CA GLY A 90 -7.84 -3.98 -8.50
C GLY A 90 -7.03 -5.17 -7.95
N THR A 91 -6.23 -4.99 -6.89
CA THR A 91 -5.54 -6.11 -6.22
C THR A 91 -6.55 -7.05 -5.57
N ILE A 92 -7.58 -6.49 -4.93
CA ILE A 92 -8.65 -7.28 -4.30
C ILE A 92 -9.45 -8.02 -5.37
N GLU A 93 -9.81 -7.36 -6.46
CA GLU A 93 -10.51 -7.98 -7.59
C GLU A 93 -9.69 -9.14 -8.19
N ASN A 94 -8.41 -8.92 -8.49
CA ASN A 94 -7.51 -9.96 -8.99
C ASN A 94 -7.37 -11.13 -8.01
N MET A 95 -7.36 -10.86 -6.70
CA MET A 95 -7.36 -11.89 -5.67
C MET A 95 -8.63 -12.74 -5.74
N PHE A 96 -9.81 -12.11 -5.86
CA PHE A 96 -11.08 -12.83 -5.99
C PHE A 96 -11.12 -13.71 -7.24
N ILE A 97 -10.65 -13.17 -8.38
CA ILE A 97 -10.54 -13.92 -9.63
C ILE A 97 -9.58 -15.12 -9.48
N SER A 98 -8.42 -14.93 -8.86
CA SER A 98 -7.43 -16.01 -8.67
C SER A 98 -7.91 -17.15 -7.76
N LEU A 99 -8.86 -16.85 -6.87
CA LEU A 99 -9.46 -17.79 -5.93
C LEU A 99 -10.80 -18.35 -6.42
N ASP A 100 -11.22 -18.00 -7.65
CA ASP A 100 -12.52 -18.38 -8.24
C ASP A 100 -13.72 -17.98 -7.37
N LEU A 101 -13.63 -16.80 -6.74
CA LEU A 101 -14.66 -16.27 -5.85
C LEU A 101 -15.60 -15.31 -6.59
N GLU A 102 -16.87 -15.67 -6.70
CA GLU A 102 -17.90 -14.79 -7.24
C GLU A 102 -18.34 -13.74 -6.22
N LYS A 103 -18.26 -12.46 -6.60
CA LYS A 103 -18.96 -11.41 -5.86
C LYS A 103 -20.42 -11.40 -6.29
N LYS A 104 -21.30 -11.90 -5.44
CA LYS A 104 -22.75 -11.69 -5.60
C LYS A 104 -23.06 -10.22 -5.29
N ILE A 105 -23.08 -9.38 -6.31
CA ILE A 105 -23.61 -8.02 -6.23
C ILE A 105 -25.14 -8.16 -6.15
N PRO A 106 -25.80 -7.80 -5.03
CA PRO A 106 -27.26 -7.78 -5.01
C PRO A 106 -27.72 -6.69 -5.97
N LYS A 107 -28.68 -7.03 -6.84
CA LYS A 107 -29.39 -6.08 -7.70
C LYS A 107 -30.22 -5.11 -6.88
#